data_AF-A0A7I7JUF3-F1
#
_entry.id   AF-A0A7I7JUF3-F1
#
_cell.length_a   1.000
_cell.length_b   1.000
_cell.length_c   1.000
_cell.angle_alpha   90.00
_cell.angle_beta   90.00
_cell.angle_gamma   90.00
#
_symmetry.space_group_name_H-M   'P 1'
#
loop_
_entity.id
_entity.type
_entity.pdbx_description
1 polymer ?
#
loop_
_entity_poly.entity_id
_entity_poly.type
_entity_poly.pdbx_seq_one_letter_code
_entity_poly.pdbx_strand_id
1 'polypeptide(L)' 'MLAPDSVVLSAEEATALSDRVYQVRCAAEDIATALAEDAPHDELRQLCEALLQAVESADRWR' A
#
# COMPACT_ATOMS: atom_id res chain seq x y z
N MET A 1 -3.58 26.04 16.48
CA MET A 1 -4.88 25.63 15.90
C MET A 1 -4.60 24.65 14.78
N LEU A 2 -5.48 23.66 14.58
CA LEU A 2 -5.40 22.72 13.48
C LEU A 2 -5.74 23.41 12.14
N ALA A 3 -5.19 22.90 11.03
CA ALA A 3 -5.51 23.42 9.69
C ALA A 3 -6.97 23.10 9.31
N PRO A 4 -7.67 23.93 8.52
CA PRO A 4 -9.08 23.74 8.19
C PRO A 4 -9.40 22.39 7.51
N ASP A 5 -8.42 21.81 6.84
CA ASP A 5 -8.46 20.58 6.06
C ASP A 5 -7.77 19.40 6.78
N SER A 6 -7.41 19.57 8.05
CA SER A 6 -6.79 18.50 8.83
C SER A 6 -7.81 17.44 9.27
N VAL A 7 -7.36 16.19 9.26
CA VAL A 7 -8.09 15.04 9.80
C VAL A 7 -7.45 14.65 11.13
N VAL A 8 -8.29 14.43 12.15
CA VAL A 8 -7.85 13.93 13.46
C VAL A 8 -8.17 12.44 13.53
N LEU A 9 -7.12 11.63 13.70
CA LEU A 9 -7.22 10.18 13.87
C LEU A 9 -6.94 9.82 15.33
N SER A 10 -7.62 8.80 15.82
CA SER A 10 -7.17 8.08 17.01
C SER A 10 -5.83 7.41 16.77
N ALA A 11 -5.13 7.03 17.85
CA ALA A 11 -3.87 6.29 17.73
C ALA A 11 -4.04 4.95 16.98
N GLU A 12 -5.18 4.29 17.17
CA GLU A 12 -5.51 3.03 16.49
C GLU A 12 -5.74 3.24 14.99
N GLU A 13 -6.52 4.27 14.61
CA GLU A 13 -6.73 4.61 13.19
C GLU A 13 -5.44 5.02 12.49
N ALA A 14 -4.58 5.79 13.17
CA ALA A 14 -3.27 6.18 12.63
C ALA A 14 -2.36 4.98 12.41
N THR A 15 -2.37 4.01 13.33
CA THR A 15 -1.61 2.76 13.21
C THR A 15 -2.15 1.92 12.05
N ALA A 16 -3.46 1.71 11.99
CA ALA A 16 -4.10 0.95 10.93
C ALA A 16 -3.87 1.57 9.54
N LEU A 17 -3.88 2.90 9.42
CA LEU A 17 -3.54 3.59 8.18
C LEU A 17 -2.07 3.37 7.81
N SER A 18 -1.16 3.50 8.78
CA SER A 18 0.28 3.28 8.57
C SER A 18 0.58 1.87 8.09
N ASP A 19 -0.06 0.86 8.69
CA ASP A 19 0.09 -0.55 8.30
C ASP A 19 -0.37 -0.78 6.86
N ARG A 20 -1.51 -0.20 6.45
CA ARG A 20 -1.99 -0.33 5.06
C ARG A 20 -1.07 0.34 4.07
N VAL A 21 -0.55 1.53 4.38
CA VAL A 21 0.45 2.22 3.54
C VAL A 21 1.75 1.41 3.45
N TYR A 22 2.16 0.77 4.55
CA TYR A 22 3.31 -0.13 4.55
C TYR A 22 3.11 -1.31 3.60
N GLN A 23 1.93 -1.93 3.61
CA GLN A 23 1.59 -3.04 2.68
C GLN A 23 1.67 -2.61 1.21
N VAL A 24 1.17 -1.42 0.87
CA VAL A 24 1.29 -0.86 -0.50
C VAL A 24 2.76 -0.74 -0.91
N ARG A 25 3.61 -0.22 -0.01
CA ARG A 25 5.04 -0.07 -0.29
C ARG A 25 5.70 -1.42 -0.53
N CYS A 26 5.45 -2.40 0.35
CA CYS A 26 6.03 -3.74 0.20
C CYS A 26 5.61 -4.40 -1.11
N ALA A 27 4.32 -4.35 -1.47
CA ALA A 27 3.87 -4.90 -2.75
C ALA A 27 4.54 -4.23 -3.96
N ALA A 28 4.84 -2.92 -3.89
CA ALA A 28 5.58 -2.22 -4.93
C ALA A 28 7.08 -2.62 -4.94
N GLU A 29 7.69 -2.80 -3.77
CA GLU A 29 9.07 -3.28 -3.62
C GLU A 29 9.23 -4.71 -4.16
N ASP A 30 8.21 -5.57 -3.98
CA ASP A 30 8.19 -6.94 -4.52
C ASP A 30 8.19 -6.92 -6.05
N ILE A 31 7.42 -6.03 -6.69
CA ILE A 31 7.45 -5.85 -8.15
C ILE A 31 8.85 -5.41 -8.61
N ALA A 32 9.47 -4.45 -7.91
CA ALA A 32 10.80 -3.97 -8.26
C ALA A 32 11.85 -5.09 -8.15
N THR A 33 11.74 -5.94 -7.12
CA THR A 33 12.59 -7.12 -6.94
C THR A 33 12.38 -8.13 -8.06
N ALA A 34 11.13 -8.47 -8.37
CA ALA A 34 10.79 -9.40 -9.45
C ALA A 34 11.29 -8.92 -10.82
N LEU A 35 11.20 -7.61 -11.11
CA LEU A 35 11.79 -7.03 -12.31
C LEU A 35 13.32 -7.15 -12.33
N ALA A 36 13.98 -6.94 -11.19
CA ALA A 36 15.44 -7.07 -11.09
C ALA A 36 15.93 -8.52 -11.25
N GLU A 37 15.07 -9.49 -10.98
CA GLU A 37 15.36 -10.92 -11.08
C GLU A 37 14.89 -11.55 -12.40
N ASP A 38 14.44 -10.74 -13.38
CA ASP A 38 13.84 -11.21 -14.65
C ASP A 38 12.72 -12.24 -14.43
N ALA A 39 11.90 -12.02 -13.39
CA ALA A 39 10.78 -12.89 -13.04
C ALA A 39 9.79 -13.03 -14.22
N PRO A 40 9.12 -14.20 -14.33
CA PRO A 40 8.20 -14.45 -15.42
C PRO A 40 6.98 -13.53 -15.37
N HIS A 41 6.38 -13.36 -16.55
CA HIS A 41 5.29 -12.39 -16.75
C HIS A 41 4.04 -12.65 -15.90
N ASP A 42 3.78 -13.92 -15.54
CA ASP A 42 2.67 -14.32 -14.70
C ASP A 42 2.90 -13.97 -13.22
N GLU A 43 4.14 -14.05 -12.74
CA GLU A 43 4.52 -13.60 -11.39
C GLU A 43 4.39 -12.08 -11.27
N LEU A 44 4.93 -11.33 -12.23
CA LEU A 44 4.77 -9.87 -12.27
C LEU A 44 3.30 -9.44 -12.28
N ARG A 45 2.44 -10.19 -12.99
CA ARG A 45 1.00 -9.93 -13.00
C ARG A 45 0.36 -10.16 -11.63
N GLN A 46 0.72 -11.25 -10.94
CA GLN A 46 0.22 -11.53 -9.59
C GLN A 46 0.66 -10.45 -8.59
N LEU A 47 1.91 -9.97 -8.69
CA LEU A 47 2.41 -8.89 -7.84
C LEU A 47 1.70 -7.56 -8.12
N CYS A 48 1.40 -7.25 -9.39
CA CYS A 48 0.56 -6.10 -9.75
C CYS A 48 -0.86 -6.22 -9.15
N GLU A 49 -1.47 -7.39 -9.22
CA GLU A 49 -2.79 -7.65 -8.61
C GLU A 49 -2.73 -7.46 -7.09
N ALA A 50 -1.70 -7.96 -6.42
CA ALA A 50 -1.48 -7.79 -4.98
C ALA A 50 -1.30 -6.31 -4.59
N LEU A 51 -0.53 -5.55 -5.38
CA LEU A 51 -0.38 -4.11 -5.17
C LEU A 51 -1.72 -3.37 -5.26
N LEU A 52 -2.53 -3.66 -6.28
CA LEU A 52 -3.84 -3.04 -6.43
C LEU A 52 -4.77 -3.37 -5.25
N GLN A 53 -4.74 -4.60 -4.75
CA GLN A 53 -5.50 -4.99 -3.56
C GLN A 53 -5.03 -4.26 -2.28
N ALA A 54 -3.72 -4.05 -2.14
CA ALA A 54 -3.16 -3.27 -1.05
C ALA A 54 -3.60 -1.80 -1.14
N VAL A 55 -3.61 -1.21 -2.35
CA VAL A 55 -4.05 0.17 -2.59
C VAL A 55 -5.54 0.33 -2.25
N GLU A 56 -6.40 -0.57 -2.72
CA GLU A 56 -7.83 -0.56 -2.37
C GLU A 56 -8.05 -0.66 -0.85
N SER A 57 -7.22 -1.46 -0.18
CA SER A 57 -7.28 -1.61 1.28
C SER A 57 -6.82 -0.36 2.01
N ALA A 58 -5.79 0.32 1.49
CA ALA A 58 -5.35 1.60 1.99
C ALA A 58 -6.44 2.65 1.82
N ASP A 59 -6.99 2.83 0.61
CA ASP A 59 -7.95 3.89 0.26
C ASP A 59 -9.26 3.89 1.07
N ARG A 60 -9.68 2.74 1.61
CA ARG A 60 -10.86 2.59 2.49
C ARG A 60 -10.70 3.20 3.90
N TRP A 61 -9.79 4.17 4.08
CA TRP A 61 -9.64 4.94 5.32
C TRP A 61 -10.50 6.20 5.37
N ARG A 62 -11.05 6.63 4.23
CA ARG A 62 -12.08 7.67 4.12
C ARG A 62 -13.46 7.12 4.43
#